data_AF-A0A8T3MS01-F1
#
_entry.id   AF-A0A8T3MS01-F1
#
_cell.length_a   1.000
_cell.length_b   1.000
_cell.length_c   1.000
_cell.angle_alpha   90.00
_cell.angle_beta   90.00
_cell.angle_gamma   90.00
#
_symmetry.space_group_name_H-M   'P 1'
#
loop_
_entity.id
_entity.type
_entity.pdbx_description
1 polymer ?
#
loop_
_entity_poly.entity_id
_entity_poly.type
_entity_poly.pdbx_seq_one_letter_code
_entity_poly.pdbx_strand_id
1 'polypeptide(L)' 'MRPIATSSFVGHNLRRFLSKPNSADLLELKRLAEAGQLRPAIDQSYPLTETPAALHHIATGHARGKVVVTV' A
#
# COMPACT_ATOMS: atom_id res chain seq x y z
N MET A 1 -18.30 6.10 11.91
CA MET A 1 -17.68 4.94 12.58
C MET A 1 -17.01 5.43 13.86
N ARG A 2 -17.34 4.82 15.01
CA ARG A 2 -16.82 5.21 16.33
C ARG A 2 -15.34 4.78 16.45
N PRO A 3 -14.40 5.67 16.78
CA PRO A 3 -13.01 5.26 16.99
C PRO A 3 -12.88 4.50 18.33
N ILE A 4 -12.22 3.35 18.25
CA ILE A 4 -11.85 2.47 19.35
C ILE A 4 -10.76 3.17 20.19
N ALA A 5 -10.84 2.97 21.51
CA ALA A 5 -10.06 3.59 22.58
C ALA A 5 -8.63 4.03 22.20
N THR A 6 -8.43 5.35 22.11
CA THR A 6 -7.11 5.98 22.14
C THR A 6 -6.68 6.13 23.59
N SER A 7 -5.61 5.44 24.01
CA SER A 7 -4.98 5.70 25.31
C SER A 7 -4.64 7.19 25.45
N SER A 8 -5.19 7.84 26.48
CA SER A 8 -5.03 9.29 26.75
C SER A 8 -3.61 9.70 27.18
N PHE A 9 -2.73 8.72 27.40
CA PHE A 9 -1.38 8.95 27.94
C PHE A 9 -0.27 8.88 26.89
N VAL A 10 -0.59 8.51 25.63
CA VAL A 10 0.37 8.51 24.53
C VAL A 10 -0.15 9.42 23.42
N GLY A 11 0.55 10.53 23.17
CA GLY A 11 0.30 11.36 22.00
C GLY A 11 0.61 10.56 20.74
N HIS A 12 -0.41 10.09 20.03
CA HIS A 12 -0.23 9.40 18.75
C HIS A 12 -0.19 10.43 17.62
N ASN A 13 0.97 10.63 17.01
CA ASN A 13 1.09 11.45 15.80
C ASN A 13 0.63 10.62 14.58
N LEU A 14 -0.68 10.41 14.48
CA LEU A 14 -1.30 9.75 13.34
C LEU A 14 -1.36 10.72 12.15
N ARG A 15 -0.23 10.90 11.45
CA ARG A 15 -0.21 11.64 10.19
C ARG A 15 -1.01 10.84 9.15
N ARG A 16 -2.00 11.48 8.55
CA ARG A 16 -2.76 10.91 7.44
C ARG A 16 -1.81 10.81 6.23
N PHE A 17 -1.38 9.60 5.88
CA PHE A 17 -0.56 9.36 4.70
C PHE A 17 -1.44 9.38 3.45
N LEU A 18 -1.78 10.59 2.99
CA LEU A 18 -2.50 10.79 1.73
C LEU A 18 -1.47 11.11 0.64
N SER A 19 -1.19 10.14 -0.22
CA SER A 19 -0.42 10.38 -1.45
C SER A 19 -1.35 10.87 -2.54
N LYS A 20 -1.02 11.98 -3.18
CA LYS A 20 -1.65 12.43 -4.42
C LYS A 20 -0.80 11.95 -5.60
N PRO A 21 -1.42 11.44 -6.68
CA PRO A 21 -0.67 11.12 -7.89
C PRO A 21 0.05 12.36 -8.41
N ASN A 22 1.34 12.25 -8.64
CA ASN A 22 2.14 13.28 -9.26
C ASN A 22 3.12 12.62 -10.24
N SER A 23 3.34 13.25 -11.39
CA SER A 23 4.14 12.64 -12.45
C SER A 23 5.64 12.65 -12.12
N ALA A 24 6.12 13.69 -11.44
CA ALA A 24 7.54 13.87 -11.16
C ALA A 24 8.06 12.82 -10.16
N ASP A 25 7.36 12.59 -9.06
CA ASP A 25 7.76 11.59 -8.07
C ASP A 25 7.58 10.18 -8.63
N LEU A 26 6.54 9.91 -9.44
CA LEU A 26 6.40 8.60 -10.11
C LEU A 26 7.56 8.32 -11.07
N LEU A 27 8.06 9.33 -11.79
CA LEU A 27 9.22 9.19 -12.65
C LEU A 27 10.50 8.94 -11.84
N GLU A 28 10.65 9.61 -10.70
CA GLU A 28 11.80 9.36 -9.81
C GLU A 28 11.74 7.97 -9.17
N LEU A 29 10.55 7.53 -8.71
CA LEU A 29 10.34 6.17 -8.20
C LEU A 29 10.66 5.11 -9.27
N LYS A 30 10.29 5.36 -10.53
CA LYS A 30 10.66 4.51 -11.66
C LYS A 30 12.19 4.45 -11.81
N ARG A 31 12.87 5.60 -11.84
CA ARG A 31 14.34 5.67 -11.97
C ARG A 31 15.04 4.88 -10.86
N LEU A 32 14.59 5.04 -9.62
CA LEU A 32 15.13 4.30 -8.47
C LEU A 32 14.89 2.79 -8.59
N ALA A 33 13.73 2.38 -9.10
CA ALA A 33 13.41 0.98 -9.31
C ALA A 33 14.26 0.35 -10.43
N GLU A 34 14.43 1.04 -11.55
CA GLU A 34 15.27 0.61 -12.67
C GLU A 34 16.76 0.53 -12.27
N ALA A 35 17.22 1.44 -11.40
CA ALA A 35 18.57 1.41 -10.83
C ALA A 35 18.78 0.34 -9.74
N GLY A 36 17.73 -0.42 -9.38
CA GLY A 36 17.79 -1.42 -8.30
C GLY A 36 17.89 -0.84 -6.89
N GLN A 37 17.78 0.47 -6.74
CA GLN A 37 17.86 1.19 -5.45
C GLN A 37 16.53 1.14 -4.68
N LEU A 38 15.43 0.87 -5.38
CA LEU A 38 14.10 0.69 -4.82
C LEU A 38 13.49 -0.62 -5.32
N ARG A 39 13.17 -1.53 -4.41
CA ARG A 39 12.38 -2.73 -4.73
C ARG A 39 11.02 -2.65 -4.07
N PRO A 40 9.91 -2.56 -4.83
CA PRO A 40 8.58 -2.66 -4.25
C PRO A 40 8.42 -3.98 -3.52
N ALA A 41 8.00 -3.93 -2.25
CA ALA A 41 7.60 -5.11 -1.52
C ALA A 41 6.24 -5.58 -2.07
N ILE A 42 6.25 -6.68 -2.82
CA ILE A 42 5.04 -7.33 -3.33
C ILE A 42 4.64 -8.37 -2.30
N ASP A 43 3.42 -8.26 -1.80
CA ASP A 43 2.83 -9.21 -0.86
C ASP A 43 2.38 -10.48 -1.58
N GLN A 44 1.48 -10.29 -2.55
CA GLN A 44 0.92 -11.37 -3.35
C GLN A 44 0.53 -10.85 -4.74
N SER A 45 0.59 -11.74 -5.72
CA SER A 45 0.12 -11.52 -7.09
C SER A 45 -1.04 -12.44 -7.39
N TYR A 46 -2.07 -11.91 -8.05
CA TYR A 46 -3.27 -12.65 -8.46
C TYR A 46 -3.49 -12.46 -9.97
N PRO A 47 -3.88 -13.48 -10.74
CA PRO A 47 -4.36 -13.26 -12.10
C PRO A 47 -5.62 -12.39 -12.10
N LEU A 48 -5.90 -11.71 -13.21
CA LEU A 48 -7.06 -10.83 -13.36
C LEU A 48 -8.39 -11.52 -12.97
N THR A 49 -8.50 -12.81 -13.28
CA THR A 49 -9.65 -13.66 -12.92
C THR A 49 -9.88 -13.80 -11.41
N GLU A 50 -8.84 -13.58 -10.61
CA GLU A 50 -8.86 -13.68 -9.15
C GLU A 50 -8.90 -12.32 -8.43
N THR A 51 -9.23 -11.24 -9.15
CA THR A 51 -9.42 -9.90 -8.56
C THR A 51 -10.32 -9.91 -7.30
N PRO A 52 -11.42 -10.68 -7.23
CA PRO A 52 -12.21 -10.77 -6.00
C PRO A 52 -11.41 -11.28 -4.78
N ALA A 53 -10.50 -12.24 -4.98
CA ALA A 53 -9.64 -12.76 -3.92
C ALA A 53 -8.60 -11.72 -3.47
N ALA A 54 -8.02 -10.99 -4.43
CA ALA A 54 -7.10 -9.88 -4.14
C ALA A 54 -7.75 -8.79 -3.27
N LEU A 55 -9.00 -8.41 -3.60
CA LEU A 55 -9.77 -7.43 -2.83
C LEU A 55 -10.11 -7.96 -1.43
N HIS A 56 -10.52 -9.22 -1.31
CA HIS A 56 -10.79 -9.84 -0.02
C HIS A 56 -9.53 -9.84 0.87
N HIS A 57 -8.37 -10.18 0.32
CA HIS A 57 -7.08 -10.15 1.05
C HIS A 57 -6.77 -8.76 1.63
N ILE A 58 -6.89 -7.71 0.81
CA ILE A 58 -6.67 -6.32 1.25
C ILE A 58 -7.70 -5.92 2.32
N ALA A 59 -8.96 -6.32 2.15
CA ALA A 59 -10.03 -6.00 3.10
C ALA A 59 -9.79 -6.58 4.50
N THR A 60 -8.98 -7.65 4.63
CA THR A 60 -8.58 -8.17 5.95
C THR A 60 -7.65 -7.24 6.73
N GLY A 61 -7.02 -6.27 6.06
CA GLY A 61 -6.03 -5.36 6.65
C GLY A 61 -4.65 -5.96 6.89
N HIS A 62 -4.41 -7.22 6.49
CA HIS A 62 -3.13 -7.91 6.69
C HIS A 62 -2.17 -7.81 5.51
N ALA A 63 -2.54 -7.11 4.43
CA ALA A 63 -1.70 -6.98 3.26
C ALA A 63 -0.39 -6.22 3.58
N ARG A 64 0.76 -6.85 3.32
CA ARG A 64 2.09 -6.30 3.61
C ARG A 64 2.78 -5.82 2.35
N GLY A 65 2.57 -4.55 2.01
CA GLY A 65 3.17 -3.93 0.83
C GLY A 65 2.15 -3.75 -0.29
N LYS A 66 2.49 -4.19 -1.50
CA LYS A 66 1.64 -4.07 -2.69
C LYS A 66 1.04 -5.42 -3.08
N VAL A 67 -0.27 -5.41 -3.33
CA VAL A 67 -0.96 -6.51 -4.00
C VAL A 67 -1.02 -6.19 -5.49
N VAL A 68 -0.63 -7.15 -6.32
CA VAL A 68 -0.55 -6.99 -7.78
C VAL A 68 -1.61 -7.86 -8.45
N VAL A 69 -2.26 -7.33 -9.48
CA VAL A 69 -3.11 -8.10 -10.39
C VAL A 69 -2.38 -8.23 -11.72
N THR A 70 -2.19 -9.47 -12.19
CA THR A 70 -1.50 -9.79 -13.45
C THR A 70 -2.51 -10.06 -14.56
N VAL A 71 -2.12 -9.77 -15.80
CA VAL A 71 -2.93 -9.95 -17.02
C VAL A 71 -2.34 -11.02 -17.91
#